data_AF-B5H5Y2-F1
#
_entry.id   AF-B5H5Y2-F1
#
_cell.length_a   1.000
_cell.length_b   1.000
_cell.length_c   1.000
_cell.angle_alpha   90.00
_cell.angle_beta   90.00
_cell.angle_gamma   90.00
#
_symmetry.space_group_name_H-M   'P 1'
#
loop_
_entity.id
_entity.type
_entity.pdbx_description
1 polymer ?
#
loop_
_entity_poly.entity_id
_entity_poly.type
_entity_poly.pdbx_seq_one_letter_code
_entity_poly.pdbx_strand_id
1 'polypeptide(L)' 'MAVREMFTGMPWWVKWVAIPVIALVVFGGLIASVVGFVIGLLFKLLVFVALVGGLVFAVRKFMSSSSSRSDW' A
#
# COMPACT_ATOMS: atom_id res chain seq x y z
N MET A 1 36.38 -15.06 22.88
CA MET A 1 37.21 -13.87 22.64
C MET A 1 37.58 -13.67 21.16
N ALA A 2 37.74 -14.74 20.35
CA ALA A 2 38.05 -14.63 18.91
C ALA A 2 37.00 -13.91 18.02
N VAL A 3 35.71 -13.95 18.38
CA VAL A 3 34.64 -13.34 17.55
C VAL A 3 34.73 -11.80 17.49
N ARG A 4 35.22 -11.15 18.55
CA ARG A 4 35.28 -9.68 18.60
C ARG A 4 36.38 -9.14 17.69
N GLU A 5 37.49 -9.86 17.55
CA GLU A 5 38.66 -9.43 16.75
C GLU A 5 38.38 -9.38 15.25
N MET A 6 37.42 -10.17 14.75
CA MET A 6 37.03 -10.15 13.32
C MET A 6 36.19 -8.92 12.94
N PHE A 7 35.51 -8.29 13.90
CA PHE A 7 34.61 -7.15 13.67
C PHE A 7 35.18 -5.80 14.13
N THR A 8 36.29 -5.80 14.88
CA THR A 8 36.90 -4.61 15.49
C THR A 8 37.81 -3.79 14.57
N GLY A 9 38.08 -4.24 13.34
CA GLY A 9 38.84 -3.47 12.34
C GLY A 9 38.05 -3.03 11.11
N MET A 10 36.75 -3.38 11.03
CA MET A 10 36.00 -3.16 9.80
C MET A 10 35.67 -1.68 9.56
N PRO A 11 35.87 -1.16 8.33
CA PRO A 11 35.61 0.24 7.99
C PRO A 11 34.18 0.63 8.36
N TRP A 12 34.00 1.81 8.96
CA TRP A 12 32.69 2.32 9.38
C TRP A 12 31.66 2.29 8.23
N TRP A 13 32.12 2.58 7.01
CA TRP A 13 31.30 2.53 5.80
C TRP A 13 30.66 1.16 5.54
N VAL A 14 31.36 0.05 5.83
CA VAL A 14 30.82 -1.30 5.65
C VAL A 14 29.61 -1.53 6.57
N LYS A 15 29.71 -1.06 7.81
CA LYS A 15 28.65 -1.22 8.82
C LYS A 15 27.40 -0.40 8.47
N TRP A 16 27.58 0.79 7.91
CA TRP A 16 26.50 1.76 7.71
C TRP A 16 25.97 1.82 6.27
N VAL A 17 26.71 1.36 5.27
CA VAL A 17 26.31 1.44 3.85
C VAL A 17 26.21 0.06 3.23
N ALA A 18 27.25 -0.77 3.35
CA ALA A 18 27.22 -2.10 2.75
C ALA A 18 26.11 -2.98 3.35
N ILE A 19 25.94 -2.98 4.68
CA ILE A 19 24.87 -3.76 5.32
C ILE A 19 23.47 -3.32 4.85
N PRO A 20 23.09 -2.02 4.87
CA PRO A 20 21.80 -1.60 4.34
C PRO A 20 21.61 -1.87 2.85
N VAL A 21 22.64 -1.70 2.01
CA VAL A 21 22.55 -1.99 0.58
C VAL A 21 22.33 -3.49 0.34
N ILE A 22 23.08 -4.35 1.03
CA ILE A 22 22.88 -5.81 0.93
C ILE A 22 21.48 -6.18 1.41
N ALA A 23 21.01 -5.60 2.52
CA ALA A 23 19.65 -5.82 2.99
C ALA A 23 18.62 -5.38 1.94
N LEU A 24 18.81 -4.23 1.28
CA LEU A 24 17.95 -3.78 0.20
C LEU A 24 18.02 -4.67 -1.04
N VAL A 25 19.17 -5.25 -1.38
CA VAL A 25 19.28 -6.17 -2.51
C VAL A 25 18.62 -7.51 -2.20
N VAL A 26 18.83 -8.06 -0.99
CA VAL A 26 18.30 -9.35 -0.57
C VAL A 26 16.80 -9.29 -0.25
N PHE A 27 16.37 -8.25 0.47
CA PHE A 27 14.99 -8.08 0.92
C PHE A 27 14.20 -7.08 0.07
N GLY A 28 14.82 -6.38 -0.89
CA GLY A 28 14.15 -5.34 -1.69
C GLY A 28 12.94 -5.86 -2.45
N GLY A 29 13.00 -7.10 -2.97
CA GLY A 29 11.85 -7.74 -3.59
C GLY A 29 10.69 -7.96 -2.61
N LEU A 30 10.97 -8.41 -1.39
CA LEU A 30 9.97 -8.56 -0.31
C LEU A 30 9.40 -7.20 0.09
N ILE A 31 10.25 -6.20 0.28
CA ILE A 31 9.86 -4.83 0.65
C ILE A 31 8.97 -4.22 -0.45
N ALA A 32 9.39 -4.31 -1.71
CA ALA A 32 8.63 -3.82 -2.86
C ALA A 32 7.28 -4.55 -2.99
N SER A 33 7.24 -5.86 -2.72
CA SER A 33 6.00 -6.64 -2.76
C SER A 33 5.02 -6.20 -1.67
N VAL A 34 5.50 -5.99 -0.43
CA VAL A 34 4.67 -5.51 0.68
C VAL A 34 4.16 -4.10 0.40
N VAL A 35 5.04 -3.19 -0.02
CA VAL A 35 4.67 -1.81 -0.35
C VAL A 35 3.66 -1.79 -1.50
N GLY A 36 3.93 -2.53 -2.58
CA GLY A 36 3.02 -2.67 -3.71
C GLY A 36 1.67 -3.26 -3.32
N PHE A 37 1.65 -4.24 -2.42
CA PHE A 37 0.42 -4.81 -1.88
C PHE A 37 -0.41 -3.79 -1.11
N VAL A 38 0.22 -3.01 -0.20
CA VAL A 38 -0.46 -1.96 0.57
C VAL A 38 -1.06 -0.89 -0.35
N ILE A 39 -0.27 -0.40 -1.32
CA ILE A 39 -0.73 0.59 -2.30
C ILE A 39 -1.88 0.03 -3.15
N GLY A 40 -1.74 -1.21 -3.63
CA GLY A 40 -2.78 -1.88 -4.41
C GLY A 40 -4.08 -2.08 -3.61
N LEU A 41 -3.97 -2.38 -2.32
CA LEU A 41 -5.11 -2.52 -1.43
C LEU A 41 -5.81 -1.17 -1.21
N LEU A 42 -5.04 -0.09 -1.02
CA LEU A 42 -5.57 1.26 -0.91
C LEU A 42 -6.30 1.68 -2.20
N PHE A 43 -5.74 1.40 -3.37
CA PHE A 43 -6.39 1.67 -4.65
C PHE A 43 -7.72 0.91 -4.79
N LYS A 44 -7.74 -0.39 -4.45
CA LYS A 44 -8.99 -1.18 -4.43
C LYS A 44 -10.03 -0.58 -3.51
N LEU A 45 -9.60 -0.06 -2.35
CA LEU A 45 -10.51 0.58 -1.40
C LEU A 45 -11.11 1.87 -1.96
N LEU A 46 -10.31 2.70 -2.63
CA LEU A 46 -10.80 3.89 -3.34
C LEU A 46 -11.79 3.51 -4.44
N VAL A 47 -11.47 2.51 -5.27
CA VAL A 47 -12.37 2.00 -6.31
C VAL A 47 -13.67 1.49 -5.70
N PHE A 48 -13.61 0.74 -4.61
CA PHE A 48 -14.79 0.23 -3.93
C PHE A 48 -15.70 1.37 -3.46
N VAL A 49 -15.15 2.39 -2.82
CA VAL A 49 -15.90 3.57 -2.39
C VAL A 49 -16.53 4.30 -3.59
N ALA A 50 -15.79 4.45 -4.69
CA ALA A 50 -16.31 5.07 -5.90
C ALA A 50 -17.49 4.27 -6.51
N LEU A 51 -17.39 2.93 -6.55
CA LEU A 51 -18.45 2.06 -7.03
C LEU A 51 -19.70 2.12 -6.13
N VAL A 52 -19.52 2.04 -4.82
CA VAL A 52 -20.63 2.15 -3.85
C VAL A 52 -21.28 3.52 -3.95
N GLY A 53 -20.49 4.60 -4.00
CA GLY A 53 -21.00 5.96 -4.17
C GLY A 53 -21.78 6.13 -5.48
N GLY A 54 -21.25 5.60 -6.59
CA GLY A 54 -21.92 5.59 -7.88
C GLY A 54 -23.24 4.82 -7.87
N LEU A 55 -23.27 3.65 -7.21
CA LEU A 55 -24.49 2.86 -7.06
C LEU A 55 -25.55 3.59 -6.22
N VAL A 56 -25.16 4.14 -5.07
CA VAL A 56 -26.06 4.92 -4.21
C VAL A 56 -26.63 6.11 -4.97
N PHE A 57 -25.79 6.81 -5.73
CA PHE A 57 -26.23 7.91 -6.58
C PHE A 57 -27.25 7.46 -7.62
N ALA A 58 -26.99 6.35 -8.32
CA ALA A 58 -27.91 5.79 -9.30
C ALA A 58 -29.26 5.43 -8.68
N VAL A 59 -29.27 4.70 -7.56
CA VAL A 59 -30.50 4.30 -6.85
C VAL A 59 -31.32 5.54 -6.46
N ARG A 60 -30.68 6.53 -5.83
CA ARG A 60 -31.36 7.77 -5.44
C ARG A 60 -31.92 8.48 -6.67
N LYS A 61 -31.15 8.59 -7.74
CA LYS A 61 -31.57 9.27 -8.96
C LYS A 61 -32.82 8.61 -9.58
N PHE A 62 -32.87 7.28 -9.61
CA PHE A 62 -34.00 6.55 -10.18
C PHE A 62 -35.23 6.55 -9.25
N MET A 63 -35.05 6.41 -7.93
CA MET A 63 -36.17 6.49 -6.98
C MET A 63 -36.77 7.90 -6.90
N SER A 64 -35.95 8.96 -6.85
CA SER A 64 -36.46 10.35 -6.85
C SER A 64 -37.16 10.75 -8.15
N SER A 65 -36.90 10.05 -9.26
CA SER A 65 -37.61 10.29 -10.53
C SER A 65 -39.01 9.65 -10.55
N SER A 66 -39.35 8.79 -9.59
CA SER A 66 -40.60 8.04 -9.56
C SER A 66 -41.69 8.68 -8.67
N SER A 67 -41.33 9.64 -7.82
CA SER A 67 -42.25 10.26 -6.84
C SER A 67 -43.03 11.49 -7.34
N SER A 68 -42.94 11.85 -8.62
CA SER A 68 -43.67 13.00 -9.21
C SER A 68 -44.95 12.63 -9.98
N ARG A 69 -45.50 11.41 -9.78
CA ARG A 69 -46.70 10.92 -10.51
C ARG A 69 -47.89 10.56 -9.62
N SER A 70 -47.91 10.95 -8.34
CA SER A 70 -48.99 10.64 -7.40
C SER A 70 -49.79 11.86 -6.91
N ASP A 71 -49.86 12.91 -7.72
CA ASP A 71 -50.73 14.09 -7.47
C ASP A 71 -51.70 14.28 -8.65
N TRP A 72 -52.56 13.29 -8.93
CA TRP A 72 -53.81 13.43 -9.68
C TRP A 72 -54.92 12.64 -8.98
#